data_AF-A0A524QRE6-F1
#
_entry.id   AF-A0A524QRE6-F1
#
_cell.length_a   1.000
_cell.length_b   1.000
_cell.length_c   1.000
_cell.angle_alpha   90.00
_cell.angle_beta   90.00
_cell.angle_gamma   90.00
#
_symmetry.space_group_name_H-M   'P 1'
#
loop_
_entity.id
_entity.type
_entity.pdbx_description
1 polymer ?
#
loop_
_entity_poly.entity_id
_entity_poly.type
_entity_poly.pdbx_seq_one_letter_code
_entity_poly.pdbx_strand_id
1 'polypeptide(L)'
;MTLESVQTLTDGRLPLPQQVTGADASDDGSVVAIRSYESLRFFRFENGRLVPIQGGHVALRTLNEAQGEAVGLGPEGEVALSSEAALGRSATMTFLKCRVVG
;
A
#
# COMPACT_ATOMS: atom_id res chain seq x y z
N MET A 1 -14.47 19.24 -12.43
CA MET A 1 -13.28 18.39 -12.16
C MET A 1 -13.21 17.35 -13.26
N THR A 2 -12.05 17.10 -13.84
CA THR A 2 -11.82 16.11 -14.91
C THR A 2 -10.65 15.22 -14.52
N LEU A 3 -10.71 13.95 -14.86
CA LEU A 3 -9.65 12.99 -14.59
C LEU A 3 -8.91 12.66 -15.89
N GLU A 4 -7.59 12.54 -15.81
CA GLU A 4 -6.71 12.12 -16.89
C GLU A 4 -5.94 10.87 -16.46
N SER A 5 -5.83 9.88 -17.36
CA SER A 5 -5.03 8.70 -17.12
C SER A 5 -3.55 9.03 -17.33
N VAL A 6 -2.76 9.01 -16.25
CA VAL A 6 -1.33 9.36 -16.28
C VAL A 6 -0.40 8.15 -16.30
N GLN A 7 -0.85 7.02 -15.74
CA GLN A 7 -0.05 5.80 -15.63
C GLN A 7 -0.92 4.56 -15.38
N THR A 8 -0.51 3.44 -15.99
CA THR A 8 -0.97 2.10 -15.65
C THR A 8 0.22 1.31 -15.11
N LEU A 9 0.09 0.71 -13.93
CA LEU A 9 1.19 -0.03 -13.29
C LEU A 9 1.32 -1.47 -13.78
N THR A 10 0.24 -2.08 -14.23
CA THR A 10 0.25 -3.43 -14.80
C THR A 10 -0.89 -3.57 -15.81
N ASP A 11 -0.63 -4.28 -16.90
CA ASP A 11 -1.61 -4.55 -17.93
C ASP A 11 -2.44 -5.79 -17.60
N GLY A 12 -3.76 -5.70 -17.82
CA GLY A 12 -4.68 -6.82 -17.65
C GLY A 12 -5.05 -7.13 -16.20
N ARG A 13 -5.71 -8.27 -16.00
CA ARG A 13 -6.22 -8.69 -14.69
C ARG A 13 -5.12 -9.37 -13.89
N LEU A 14 -4.89 -8.87 -12.68
CA LEU A 14 -4.00 -9.50 -11.71
C LEU A 14 -4.69 -10.68 -10.99
N PRO A 15 -3.93 -11.73 -10.60
CA PRO A 15 -4.40 -12.75 -9.67
C PRO A 15 -4.96 -12.10 -8.41
N LEU A 16 -5.96 -12.73 -7.78
CA LEU A 16 -6.66 -12.15 -6.63
C LEU A 16 -5.67 -11.59 -5.59
N PRO A 17 -4.63 -12.31 -5.11
CA PRO A 17 -3.71 -11.78 -4.08
C PRO A 17 -3.00 -10.46 -4.43
N GLN A 18 -2.84 -10.17 -5.72
CA GLN A 18 -2.11 -9.00 -6.23
C GLN A 18 -3.03 -7.82 -6.56
N GLN A 19 -4.35 -7.99 -6.44
CA GLN A 19 -5.29 -6.90 -6.69
C GLN A 19 -5.12 -5.80 -5.63
N VAL A 20 -5.16 -4.56 -6.08
CA VAL A 20 -5.03 -3.36 -5.24
C VAL A 20 -6.32 -3.18 -4.44
N THR A 21 -6.17 -2.94 -3.16
CA THR A 21 -7.29 -2.74 -2.22
C THR A 21 -7.33 -1.31 -1.68
N GLY A 22 -6.17 -0.63 -1.63
CA GLY A 22 -6.05 0.70 -1.08
C GLY A 22 -4.71 1.33 -1.43
N ALA A 23 -4.66 2.65 -1.33
CA ALA A 23 -3.44 3.42 -1.50
C ALA A 23 -3.52 4.69 -0.68
N ASP A 24 -2.35 5.20 -0.28
CA ASP A 24 -2.22 6.49 0.37
C ASP A 24 -0.89 7.15 -0.01
N ALA A 25 -0.84 8.47 0.13
CA ALA A 25 0.35 9.28 -0.13
C ALA A 25 0.85 9.91 1.17
N SER A 26 2.16 10.15 1.27
CA SER A 26 2.71 10.98 2.34
C SER A 26 2.15 12.40 2.28
N ASP A 27 2.22 13.15 3.38
CA ASP A 27 1.74 14.53 3.46
C ASP A 27 2.33 15.46 2.39
N ASP A 28 3.59 15.23 2.00
CA ASP A 28 4.28 15.98 0.94
C ASP A 28 4.07 15.40 -0.47
N GLY A 29 3.30 14.31 -0.58
CA GLY A 29 3.01 13.59 -1.82
C GLY A 29 4.20 12.88 -2.46
N SER A 30 5.37 12.87 -1.82
CA SER A 30 6.61 12.33 -2.40
C SER A 30 6.66 10.80 -2.40
N VAL A 31 5.94 10.17 -1.48
CA VAL A 31 5.87 8.71 -1.33
C VAL A 31 4.43 8.25 -1.46
N VAL A 32 4.22 7.18 -2.21
CA VAL A 32 2.91 6.52 -2.34
C VAL A 32 3.05 5.07 -1.92
N ALA A 33 2.17 4.63 -1.01
CA ALA A 33 2.01 3.23 -0.66
C ALA A 33 0.78 2.67 -1.36
N ILE A 34 0.95 1.53 -2.02
CA ILE A 34 -0.14 0.76 -2.63
C ILE A 34 -0.23 -0.57 -1.89
N ARG A 35 -1.42 -0.86 -1.40
CA ARG A 35 -1.76 -2.10 -0.72
C ARG A 35 -2.46 -3.05 -1.70
N SER A 36 -2.05 -4.30 -1.67
CA SER A 36 -2.76 -5.44 -2.26
C SER A 36 -3.17 -6.40 -1.15
N TYR A 37 -3.91 -7.45 -1.50
CA TYR A 37 -4.26 -8.49 -0.52
C TYR A 37 -3.04 -9.18 0.11
N GLU A 38 -1.89 -9.21 -0.56
CA GLU A 38 -0.70 -9.91 -0.04
C GLU A 38 0.49 -9.01 0.33
N SER A 39 0.51 -7.76 -0.13
CA SER A 39 1.70 -6.92 -0.01
C SER A 39 1.42 -5.42 0.08
N LEU A 40 2.34 -4.68 0.68
CA LEU A 40 2.52 -3.25 0.50
C LEU A 40 3.68 -2.99 -0.47
N ARG A 41 3.47 -2.05 -1.39
CA ARG A 41 4.49 -1.56 -2.31
C ARG A 41 4.62 -0.05 -2.18
N PHE A 42 5.84 0.43 -2.03
CA PHE A 42 6.18 1.83 -1.88
C PHE A 42 6.82 2.37 -3.16
N PHE A 43 6.40 3.56 -3.54
CA PHE A 43 6.85 4.27 -4.73
C PHE A 43 7.25 5.69 -4.37
N ARG A 44 8.21 6.27 -5.09
CA ARG A 44 8.38 7.71 -5.16
C ARG A 44 7.43 8.25 -6.22
N PHE A 45 6.84 9.42 -5.99
CA PHE A 45 6.12 10.15 -7.02
C PHE A 45 7.05 11.20 -7.64
N GLU A 46 7.51 10.92 -8.85
CA GLU A 46 8.50 11.72 -9.55
C GLU A 46 8.02 12.01 -10.97
N ASN A 47 8.06 13.29 -11.38
CA ASN A 47 7.68 13.72 -12.73
C ASN A 47 6.29 13.22 -13.15
N GLY A 48 5.32 13.23 -12.23
CA GLY A 48 3.95 12.79 -12.49
C GLY A 48 3.76 11.27 -12.55
N ARG A 49 4.75 10.49 -12.11
CA ARG A 49 4.74 9.02 -12.20
C ARG A 49 5.20 8.35 -10.90
N LEU A 50 4.69 7.16 -10.66
CA LEU A 50 5.14 6.26 -9.61
C LEU A 50 6.38 5.48 -10.06
N VAL A 51 7.46 5.63 -9.29
CA VAL A 51 8.74 4.94 -9.46
C VAL A 51 8.95 4.02 -8.26
N PRO A 52 9.13 2.69 -8.44
CA PRO A 52 9.30 1.77 -7.31
C PRO A 52 10.51 2.13 -6.43
N ILE A 53 10.32 2.10 -5.11
CA ILE A 53 11.43 2.24 -4.15
C ILE A 53 12.12 0.88 -4.00
N GLN A 54 13.45 0.83 -4.13
CA GLN A 54 14.22 -0.39 -3.88
C GLN A 54 14.02 -0.83 -2.42
N GLY A 55 13.69 -2.11 -2.22
CA GLY A 55 13.34 -2.65 -0.90
C GLY A 55 11.94 -2.24 -0.40
N GLY A 56 11.20 -1.42 -1.16
CA GLY A 56 9.86 -0.97 -0.85
C GLY A 56 8.76 -2.01 -1.09
N HIS A 57 9.06 -3.30 -1.04
CA HIS A 57 8.08 -4.37 -1.16
C HIS A 57 8.02 -5.16 0.15
N VAL A 58 6.88 -5.11 0.82
CA VAL A 58 6.67 -5.74 2.13
C VAL A 58 5.56 -6.77 2.01
N ALA A 59 5.87 -8.03 2.28
CA ALA A 59 4.87 -9.09 2.34
C ALA A 59 4.03 -8.95 3.63
N LEU A 60 2.70 -8.89 3.49
CA LEU A 60 1.78 -8.75 4.63
C LEU A 60 1.63 -10.06 5.39
N ARG A 61 1.73 -11.19 4.70
CA ARG A 61 1.67 -12.52 5.34
C ARG A 61 2.75 -12.71 6.40
N THR A 62 3.95 -12.16 6.20
CA THR A 62 5.04 -12.26 7.19
C THR A 62 4.81 -11.39 8.42
N LEU A 63 3.91 -10.40 8.32
CA LEU A 63 3.47 -9.57 9.43
C LEU A 63 2.21 -10.12 10.12
N ASN A 64 1.72 -11.29 9.68
CA ASN A 64 0.47 -11.90 10.13
C ASN A 64 -0.75 -10.96 9.97
N GLU A 65 -0.67 -10.05 8.99
CA GLU A 65 -1.76 -9.14 8.67
C GLU A 65 -2.90 -9.88 7.98
N ALA A 66 -4.11 -9.63 8.46
CA ALA A 66 -5.32 -10.17 7.84
C ALA A 66 -5.62 -9.46 6.52
N GLN A 67 -6.47 -10.10 5.69
CA GLN A 67 -7.04 -9.43 4.53
C GLN A 67 -7.79 -8.16 4.99
N GLY A 68 -7.69 -7.12 4.19
CA GLY A 68 -8.20 -5.79 4.51
C GLY A 68 -8.29 -4.96 3.27
N GLU A 69 -8.57 -3.67 3.43
CA GLU A 69 -8.75 -2.79 2.29
C GLU A 69 -7.86 -1.54 2.36
N ALA A 70 -7.66 -0.95 3.55
CA ALA A 70 -6.99 0.34 3.64
C ALA A 70 -5.52 0.28 4.09
N VAL A 71 -4.78 1.30 3.66
CA VAL A 71 -3.47 1.71 4.17
C VAL A 71 -3.54 3.21 4.43
N GLY A 72 -2.91 3.67 5.51
CA GLY A 72 -2.68 5.09 5.78
C GLY A 72 -1.21 5.33 6.08
N LEU A 73 -0.64 6.39 5.53
CA LEU A 73 0.71 6.86 5.83
C LEU A 73 0.63 7.98 6.86
N GLY A 74 1.41 7.85 7.93
CA GLY A 74 1.57 8.86 8.96
C GLY A 74 2.95 9.51 8.92
N PRO A 75 3.19 10.50 9.79
CA PRO A 75 4.49 11.15 9.90
C PRO A 75 5.59 10.16 10.28
N GLU A 76 6.84 10.49 9.95
CA GLU A 76 8.02 9.69 10.30
C GLU A 76 7.98 8.21 9.89
N GLY A 77 7.27 7.88 8.83
CA GLY A 77 7.16 6.51 8.31
C GLY A 77 6.18 5.63 9.09
N GLU A 78 5.26 6.20 9.85
CA GLU A 78 4.14 5.44 10.41
C GLU A 78 3.24 4.91 9.30
N VAL A 79 2.71 3.69 9.49
CA VAL A 79 1.77 3.06 8.56
C VAL A 79 0.65 2.44 9.36
N ALA A 80 -0.59 2.84 9.08
CA ALA A 80 -1.78 2.20 9.61
C ALA A 80 -2.37 1.24 8.56
N LEU A 81 -2.70 0.03 8.98
CA LEU A 81 -3.40 -0.96 8.17
C LEU A 81 -4.73 -1.29 8.83
N SER A 82 -5.81 -1.33 8.05
CA SER A 82 -7.09 -1.84 8.53
C SER A 82 -7.45 -3.13 7.81
N SER A 83 -7.78 -4.14 8.60
CA SER A 83 -8.29 -5.42 8.13
C SER A 83 -9.80 -5.37 8.01
N GLU A 84 -10.35 -6.24 7.18
CA GLU A 84 -11.76 -6.56 7.23
C GLU A 84 -11.99 -7.67 8.25
N ALA A 85 -13.22 -7.76 8.75
CA ALA A 85 -13.67 -8.93 9.49
C ALA A 85 -13.87 -10.09 8.50
N ALA A 86 -13.11 -11.17 8.65
CA ALA A 86 -13.21 -12.33 7.78
C ALA A 86 -13.19 -13.62 8.59
N LEU A 87 -13.98 -14.63 8.17
CA LEU A 87 -14.00 -15.98 8.74
C LEU A 87 -14.14 -16.01 10.28
N GLY A 88 -15.01 -15.16 10.83
CA GLY A 88 -15.28 -15.08 12.27
C GLY A 88 -14.23 -14.32 13.08
N ARG A 89 -13.25 -13.67 12.43
CA ARG A 89 -12.30 -12.77 13.08
C ARG A 89 -12.84 -11.34 13.06
N SER A 90 -12.60 -10.59 14.14
CA SER A 90 -12.86 -9.15 14.19
C SER A 90 -11.94 -8.41 13.22
N ALA A 91 -12.43 -7.31 12.67
CA ALA A 91 -11.58 -6.34 11.98
C ALA A 91 -10.51 -5.83 12.96
N THR A 92 -9.28 -5.72 12.49
CA THR A 92 -8.15 -5.21 13.26
C THR A 92 -7.58 -3.98 12.61
N MET A 93 -6.95 -3.14 13.43
CA MET A 93 -6.13 -2.04 12.96
C MET A 93 -4.72 -2.21 13.52
N THR A 94 -3.73 -2.23 12.63
CA THR A 94 -2.32 -2.39 13.00
C THR A 94 -1.55 -1.14 12.66
N PHE A 95 -0.72 -0.70 13.59
CA PHE A 95 0.22 0.40 13.39
C PHE A 95 1.64 -0.15 13.27
N LEU A 96 2.31 0.24 12.19
CA LEU A 96 3.65 -0.17 11.83
C LEU A 96 4.54 1.07 11.69
N LYS A 97 5.86 0.88 11.79
CA LYS A 97 6.84 1.92 11.45
C LYS A 97 7.74 1.40 10.32
N CYS A 98 7.68 2.07 9.18
CA CYS A 98 8.53 1.81 8.04
C CYS A 98 9.90 2.47 8.28
N ARG A 99 10.97 1.72 8.06
CA ARG A 99 12.33 2.25 8.05
C ARG A 99 12.98 1.81 6.74
N VAL A 100 13.50 2.77 5.98
CA VAL A 100 14.31 2.46 4.79
C VAL A 100 15.65 1.96 5.30
N VAL A 101 15.94 0.68 5.04
CA VAL A 101 17.27 0.12 5.28
C VAL A 101 18.11 0.45 4.04
N GLY A 102 19.10 1.31 4.22
CA GLY A 102 20.06 1.68 3.16
C GLY A 102 21.00 0.55 2.79
#